data_AF-A0A0Q5WZG3-F1
#
_entry.id   AF-A0A0Q5WZG3-F1
#
_cell.length_a   1.000
_cell.length_b   1.000
_cell.length_c   1.000
_cell.angle_alpha   90.00
_cell.angle_beta   90.00
_cell.angle_gamma   90.00
#
_symmetry.space_group_name_H-M   'P 1'
#
loop_
_entity.id
_entity.type
_entity.pdbx_description
1 polymer ?
#
loop_
_entity_poly.entity_id
_entity_poly.type
_entity_poly.pdbx_seq_one_letter_code
_entity_poly.pdbx_strand_id
1 'polypeptide(L)'
;MRKLYIALAAVAPLAGCATTPATPMEARLNRYAGAQVVAMNCAAAGGYSSVATMRADADKNLAEARRLGATDADVAKATQRVNGNFAGAVFMVGDYQACNSFMSTLAWAGTSTPVVKPKVQPKKKP
;
A
#
# COMPACT_ATOMS: atom_id res chain seq x y z
N MET A 1 -27.32 -33.50 -44.09
CA MET A 1 -27.58 -32.90 -42.76
C MET A 1 -26.46 -33.32 -41.81
N ARG A 2 -25.66 -32.38 -41.31
CA ARG A 2 -24.68 -32.63 -40.24
C ARG A 2 -24.56 -31.36 -39.40
N LYS A 3 -25.25 -31.34 -38.26
CA LYS A 3 -25.25 -30.20 -37.33
C LYS A 3 -23.90 -30.20 -36.59
N LEU A 4 -23.07 -29.21 -36.87
CA LEU A 4 -21.87 -28.89 -36.09
C LEU A 4 -22.32 -28.12 -34.85
N TYR A 5 -22.35 -28.78 -33.70
CA TYR A 5 -22.51 -28.12 -32.42
C TYR A 5 -21.17 -27.49 -32.02
N ILE A 6 -21.06 -26.17 -32.15
CA ILE A 6 -19.93 -25.41 -31.59
C ILE A 6 -20.14 -25.38 -30.08
N ALA A 7 -19.37 -26.20 -29.37
CA ALA A 7 -19.25 -26.12 -27.92
C ALA A 7 -18.60 -24.77 -27.59
N LEU A 8 -19.43 -23.85 -27.08
CA LEU A 8 -19.00 -22.58 -26.50
C LEU A 8 -18.22 -22.91 -25.22
N ALA A 9 -16.91 -23.10 -25.35
CA ALA A 9 -16.02 -23.15 -24.21
C ALA A 9 -15.99 -21.74 -23.60
N ALA A 10 -16.84 -21.54 -22.58
CA ALA A 10 -16.78 -20.39 -21.71
C ALA A 10 -15.41 -20.39 -21.02
N VAL A 11 -14.45 -19.66 -21.60
CA VAL A 11 -13.21 -19.31 -20.92
C VAL A 11 -13.60 -18.33 -19.82
N ALA A 12 -13.90 -18.86 -18.63
CA ALA A 12 -14.01 -18.06 -17.43
C ALA A 12 -12.61 -17.54 -17.11
N PRO A 13 -12.34 -16.21 -17.18
CA PRO A 13 -11.12 -15.70 -16.58
C PRO A 13 -11.24 -15.94 -15.08
N LEU A 14 -10.37 -16.80 -14.55
CA LEU A 14 -10.07 -16.86 -13.13
C LEU A 14 -9.71 -15.43 -12.71
N ALA A 15 -10.62 -14.76 -12.02
CA ALA A 15 -10.36 -13.51 -11.30
C ALA A 15 -9.40 -13.83 -10.14
N GLY A 16 -8.15 -14.11 -10.46
CA GLY A 16 -7.06 -13.88 -9.52
C GLY A 16 -7.10 -12.40 -9.16
N CYS A 17 -6.94 -12.07 -7.89
CA CYS A 17 -6.85 -10.71 -7.38
C CYS A 17 -5.67 -9.98 -8.06
N ALA A 18 -5.86 -9.50 -9.28
CA ALA A 18 -5.00 -8.54 -9.91
C ALA A 18 -5.25 -7.25 -9.14
N THR A 19 -4.41 -6.99 -8.14
CA THR A 19 -4.26 -5.64 -7.58
C THR A 19 -3.94 -4.75 -8.77
N THR A 20 -4.94 -4.00 -9.25
CA THR A 20 -4.73 -3.06 -10.34
C THR A 20 -3.54 -2.18 -9.94
N PRO A 21 -2.54 -2.01 -10.81
CA PRO A 21 -1.40 -1.15 -10.49
C PRO A 21 -1.93 0.19 -10.04
N ALA A 22 -1.48 0.67 -8.88
CA ALA A 22 -1.91 1.95 -8.35
C ALA A 22 -1.67 3.01 -9.43
N THR A 23 -2.70 3.82 -9.71
CA THR A 23 -2.54 4.96 -10.63
C THR A 23 -1.41 5.87 -10.10
N PRO A 24 -0.75 6.66 -10.96
CA PRO A 24 0.29 7.58 -10.48
C PRO A 24 -0.18 8.49 -9.33
N MET A 25 -1.43 8.95 -9.40
CA MET A 25 -2.07 9.73 -8.34
C MET A 25 -2.23 8.91 -7.05
N GLU A 26 -2.79 7.70 -7.14
CA GLU A 26 -2.99 6.84 -5.97
C GLU A 26 -1.67 6.43 -5.33
N ALA A 27 -0.63 6.24 -6.14
CA ALA A 27 0.71 5.92 -5.67
C ALA A 27 1.29 7.08 -4.83
N ARG A 28 1.11 8.33 -5.26
CA ARG A 28 1.49 9.53 -4.49
C ARG A 28 0.68 9.67 -3.21
N LEU A 29 -0.64 9.45 -3.28
CA LEU A 29 -1.51 9.50 -2.11
C LEU A 29 -1.16 8.43 -1.07
N ASN A 30 -0.82 7.22 -1.52
CA ASN A 30 -0.37 6.14 -0.63
C ASN A 30 0.94 6.49 0.07
N ARG A 31 1.87 7.14 -0.65
CA ARG A 31 3.14 7.57 -0.06
C ARG A 31 2.94 8.71 0.94
N TYR A 32 2.11 9.70 0.61
CA TYR A 32 1.69 10.75 1.52
C TYR A 32 1.10 10.18 2.82
N ALA A 33 0.09 9.31 2.68
CA ALA A 33 -0.57 8.70 3.83
C ALA A 33 0.40 7.83 4.64
N GLY A 34 1.20 6.99 3.99
CA GLY A 34 2.17 6.12 4.67
C GLY A 34 3.23 6.90 5.46
N ALA A 35 3.78 7.95 4.86
CA ALA A 35 4.75 8.81 5.54
C ALA A 35 4.16 9.49 6.77
N GLN A 36 2.90 9.94 6.72
CA GLN A 36 2.21 10.48 7.89
C GLN A 36 1.99 9.44 8.98
N VAL A 37 1.51 8.23 8.63
CA VAL A 37 1.28 7.16 9.60
C VAL A 37 2.57 6.84 10.35
N VAL A 38 3.67 6.67 9.62
CA VAL A 38 4.97 6.40 10.23
C VAL A 38 5.46 7.57 11.06
N ALA A 39 5.34 8.80 10.57
CA ALA A 39 5.76 9.99 11.30
C ALA A 39 5.00 10.16 12.63
N MET A 40 3.73 9.76 12.69
CA MET A 40 2.88 9.87 13.88
C MET A 40 3.05 8.71 14.86
N ASN A 41 3.18 7.48 14.36
CA ASN A 41 3.09 6.27 15.19
C ASN A 41 4.45 5.59 15.43
N CYS A 42 5.45 5.86 14.59
CA CYS A 42 6.73 5.13 14.58
C CYS A 42 7.92 5.98 15.04
N ALA A 43 7.66 7.06 15.80
CA ALA A 43 8.65 8.05 16.22
C ALA A 43 9.85 7.47 17.00
N ALA A 44 9.71 6.28 17.60
CA ALA A 44 10.78 5.59 18.31
C ALA A 44 11.96 5.16 17.40
N ALA A 45 11.81 5.16 16.07
CA ALA A 45 12.80 4.58 15.17
C ALA A 45 13.86 5.55 14.61
N GLY A 46 13.75 6.87 14.81
CA GLY A 46 14.69 7.81 14.16
C GLY A 46 14.75 9.26 14.65
N GLY A 47 14.01 9.61 15.71
CA GLY A 47 14.03 10.97 16.29
C GLY A 47 13.38 12.07 15.43
N TYR A 48 13.42 13.31 15.91
CA TYR A 48 12.71 14.46 15.33
C TYR A 48 13.10 14.77 13.87
N SER A 49 14.39 14.66 13.51
CA SER A 49 14.88 14.90 12.15
C SER A 49 14.31 13.91 11.13
N SER A 50 14.10 12.66 11.55
CA SER A 50 13.47 11.63 10.71
C SER A 50 11.99 11.93 10.49
N VAL A 51 11.27 12.37 11.54
CA VAL A 51 9.87 12.81 11.43
C VAL A 51 9.74 14.03 10.50
N ALA A 52 10.64 15.01 10.61
CA ALA A 52 10.65 16.17 9.72
C ALA A 52 10.87 15.77 8.25
N THR A 53 11.78 14.83 8.00
CA THR A 53 12.05 14.30 6.66
C THR A 53 10.83 13.57 6.08
N MET A 54 10.16 12.75 6.90
CA MET A 54 8.94 12.04 6.49
C MET A 54 7.80 13.01 6.17
N ARG A 55 7.63 14.07 6.96
CA ARG A 55 6.63 15.12 6.67
C ARG A 55 6.94 15.86 5.37
N ALA A 56 8.20 16.22 5.14
CA ALA A 56 8.60 16.85 3.88
C ALA A 56 8.36 15.93 2.65
N ASP A 57 8.63 14.63 2.76
CA ASP A 57 8.28 13.66 1.71
C ASP A 57 6.77 13.56 1.52
N ALA A 58 5.99 13.55 2.61
CA ALA A 58 4.53 13.54 2.55
C ALA A 58 4.01 14.76 1.77
N ASP A 59 4.43 15.97 2.14
CA ASP A 59 3.97 17.22 1.51
C ASP A 59 4.31 17.26 0.02
N LYS A 60 5.51 16.82 -0.36
CA LYS A 60 5.92 16.72 -1.77
C LYS A 60 5.01 15.77 -2.55
N ASN A 61 4.66 14.62 -1.98
CA ASN A 61 3.78 13.66 -2.65
C ASN A 61 2.33 14.14 -2.70
N LEU A 62 1.84 14.88 -1.70
CA LEU A 62 0.53 15.51 -1.74
C LEU A 62 0.44 16.57 -2.84
N ALA A 63 1.46 17.42 -2.96
CA ALA A 63 1.52 18.43 -4.01
C ALA A 63 1.47 17.79 -5.41
N GLU A 64 2.24 16.70 -5.62
CA GLU A 64 2.21 15.97 -6.88
C GLU A 64 0.88 15.26 -7.13
N ALA A 65 0.28 14.65 -6.09
CA ALA A 65 -1.05 14.05 -6.21
C ALA A 65 -2.10 15.09 -6.63
N ARG A 66 -2.07 16.29 -6.05
CA ARG A 66 -2.96 17.41 -6.42
C ARG A 66 -2.73 17.88 -7.85
N ARG A 67 -1.47 17.94 -8.32
CA ARG A 67 -1.16 18.22 -9.74
C ARG A 67 -1.74 17.17 -10.69
N LEU A 68 -1.89 15.93 -10.22
CA LEU A 68 -2.52 14.83 -10.96
C LEU A 68 -4.05 14.81 -10.82
N GLY A 69 -4.65 15.78 -10.13
CA GLY A 69 -6.10 15.93 -9.98
C GLY A 69 -6.69 15.37 -8.69
N ALA A 70 -5.85 14.99 -7.69
CA ALA A 70 -6.36 14.49 -6.42
C ALA A 70 -7.20 15.54 -5.68
N THR A 71 -8.38 15.12 -5.23
CA THR A 71 -9.27 15.90 -4.39
C THR A 71 -9.00 15.62 -2.91
N ASP A 72 -9.54 16.45 -2.02
CA ASP A 72 -9.46 16.18 -0.59
C ASP A 72 -10.17 14.88 -0.20
N ALA A 73 -11.19 14.46 -0.96
CA ALA A 73 -11.85 13.17 -0.78
C ALA A 73 -10.90 11.99 -1.08
N ASP A 74 -10.05 12.12 -2.11
CA ASP A 74 -9.05 11.11 -2.46
C ASP A 74 -7.96 11.02 -1.39
N VAL A 75 -7.53 12.17 -0.85
CA VAL A 75 -6.58 12.26 0.25
C VAL A 75 -7.13 11.59 1.51
N ALA A 76 -8.38 11.89 1.87
CA ALA A 76 -9.05 11.27 3.01
C ALA A 76 -9.18 9.75 2.83
N LYS A 77 -9.61 9.29 1.65
CA LYS A 77 -9.74 7.87 1.33
C LYS A 77 -8.41 7.13 1.42
N ALA A 78 -7.33 7.72 0.91
CA ALA A 78 -5.99 7.12 1.00
C ALA A 78 -5.50 7.06 2.47
N THR A 79 -5.72 8.13 3.23
CA THR A 79 -5.36 8.20 4.64
C THR A 79 -6.10 7.14 5.46
N GLN A 80 -7.42 7.01 5.26
CA GLN A 80 -8.23 5.98 5.92
C GLN A 80 -7.76 4.56 5.57
N ARG A 81 -7.51 4.28 4.29
CA ARG A 81 -7.01 2.97 3.84
C ARG A 81 -5.68 2.62 4.50
N VAL A 82 -4.71 3.54 4.48
CA VAL A 82 -3.38 3.27 5.02
C VAL A 82 -3.41 3.17 6.55
N ASN A 83 -4.21 4.00 7.24
CA ASN A 83 -4.44 3.86 8.68
C ASN A 83 -5.06 2.51 9.03
N GLY A 84 -6.07 2.06 8.27
CA GLY A 84 -6.68 0.74 8.46
C GLY A 84 -5.67 -0.39 8.27
N ASN A 85 -4.85 -0.31 7.22
CA ASN A 85 -3.77 -1.28 6.99
C ASN A 85 -2.75 -1.30 8.12
N PHE A 86 -2.37 -0.13 8.65
CA PHE A 86 -1.44 -0.03 9.76
C PHE A 86 -2.03 -0.58 11.04
N ALA A 87 -3.26 -0.20 11.40
CA ALA A 87 -3.96 -0.73 12.57
C ALA A 87 -4.12 -2.27 12.49
N GLY A 88 -4.46 -2.80 11.30
CA GLY A 88 -4.50 -4.24 11.07
C GLY A 88 -3.12 -4.90 11.24
N ALA A 89 -2.06 -4.27 10.73
CA ALA A 89 -0.70 -4.76 10.92
C ALA A 89 -0.28 -4.75 12.38
N VAL A 90 -0.55 -3.67 13.11
CA VAL A 90 -0.32 -3.55 14.56
C VAL A 90 -1.02 -4.67 15.30
N PHE A 91 -2.29 -4.93 15.00
CA PHE A 91 -3.05 -6.01 15.62
C PHE A 91 -2.42 -7.40 15.36
N MET A 92 -1.89 -7.64 14.16
CA MET A 92 -1.34 -8.94 13.78
C MET A 92 0.10 -9.18 14.26
N VAL A 93 0.97 -8.16 14.19
CA VAL A 93 2.42 -8.30 14.40
C VAL A 93 2.99 -7.41 15.52
N GLY A 94 2.16 -6.58 16.14
CA GLY A 94 2.56 -5.59 17.13
C GLY A 94 3.13 -4.31 16.53
N ASP A 95 3.18 -3.25 17.34
CA ASP A 95 3.58 -1.90 16.90
C ASP A 95 4.98 -1.85 16.27
N TYR A 96 5.96 -2.47 16.91
CA TYR A 96 7.36 -2.40 16.46
C TYR A 96 7.55 -3.04 15.07
N GLN A 97 6.97 -4.24 14.85
CA GLN A 97 7.09 -4.91 13.55
C GLN A 97 6.25 -4.23 12.47
N ALA A 98 5.07 -3.70 12.83
CA ALA A 98 4.24 -2.93 11.90
C ALA A 98 4.99 -1.68 11.42
N CYS A 99 5.56 -0.91 12.35
CA CYS A 99 6.37 0.26 12.05
C CYS A 99 7.58 -0.07 11.17
N ASN A 100 8.36 -1.10 11.53
CA ASN A 100 9.52 -1.51 10.73
C ASN A 100 9.12 -1.91 9.30
N SER A 101 8.00 -2.62 9.14
CA SER A 101 7.50 -3.07 7.84
C SER A 101 7.03 -1.90 6.97
N PHE A 102 6.30 -0.93 7.56
CA PHE A 102 5.84 0.27 6.86
C PHE A 102 7.00 1.18 6.49
N MET A 103 7.93 1.43 7.42
CA MET A 103 9.15 2.20 7.16
C MET A 103 9.98 1.57 6.03
N SER A 104 10.20 0.26 6.08
CA SER A 104 10.94 -0.46 5.03
C SER A 104 10.24 -0.33 3.68
N THR A 105 8.91 -0.42 3.67
CA THR A 105 8.15 -0.30 2.42
C THR A 105 8.23 1.12 1.85
N LEU A 106 8.18 2.15 2.69
CA LEU A 106 8.37 3.54 2.24
C LEU A 106 9.81 3.84 1.81
N ALA A 107 10.80 3.22 2.46
CA ALA A 107 12.21 3.39 2.11
C ALA A 107 12.55 2.75 0.75
N TRP A 108 12.00 1.56 0.46
CA TRP A 108 12.41 0.77 -0.71
C TRP A 108 11.37 0.70 -1.84
N ALA A 109 10.07 0.76 -1.54
CA ALA A 109 9.00 0.53 -2.53
C ALA A 109 8.48 1.80 -3.21
N GLY A 110 9.05 2.97 -2.93
CA GLY A 110 8.63 4.21 -3.60
C GLY A 110 7.15 4.53 -3.31
N THR A 111 6.37 4.75 -4.37
CA THR A 111 4.94 5.11 -4.31
C THR A 111 4.00 3.91 -4.24
N SER A 112 4.52 2.70 -4.05
CA SER A 112 3.70 1.49 -3.96
C SER A 112 2.95 1.44 -2.63
N THR A 113 1.67 1.04 -2.65
CA THR A 113 0.86 0.83 -1.44
C THR A 113 1.60 -0.11 -0.49
N PRO A 114 1.83 0.25 0.79
CA PRO A 114 2.44 -0.69 1.72
C PRO A 114 1.52 -1.89 1.93
N VAL A 115 1.95 -3.06 1.46
CA VAL A 115 1.27 -4.34 1.71
C VAL A 115 2.19 -5.17 2.57
N VAL A 116 1.72 -5.55 3.77
CA VAL A 116 2.43 -6.51 4.61
C VAL A 116 2.36 -7.87 3.92
N LYS A 117 3.47 -8.33 3.35
CA LYS A 117 3.56 -9.68 2.79
C LYS A 117 3.66 -10.69 3.95
N PRO A 118 2.74 -11.67 4.08
CA PRO A 118 2.91 -12.76 5.02
C PRO A 118 4.21 -13.51 4.68
N LYS A 119 5.03 -13.84 5.69
CA LYS A 119 6.21 -14.70 5.48
C LYS A 119 5.73 -16.07 4.97
N VAL A 120 6.17 -16.45 3.78
CA VAL A 120 6.09 -17.85 3.33
C VAL A 120 6.96 -18.66 4.28
N GLN A 121 6.32 -19.48 5.13
CA GLN A 121 7.05 -20.42 5.97
C GLN A 121 7.82 -21.38 5.04
N PRO A 122 9.14 -21.56 5.22
CA PRO A 122 9.87 -22.53 4.42
C PRO A 122 9.27 -23.91 4.67
N LYS A 123 8.77 -24.54 3.61
CA LYS A 123 8.29 -25.92 3.67
C LYS A 123 9.43 -26.78 4.21
N LYS A 124 9.23 -27.37 5.38
CA LYS A 124 10.11 -28.39 5.96
C LYS A 124 10.19 -29.53 4.94
N LYS A 125 11.37 -29.72 4.33
CA LYS A 125 11.62 -30.80 3.37
C LYS A 125 11.54 -32.14 4.13
N PRO A 126 10.83 -33.16 3.62
CA PRO A 126 10.83 -34.50 4.20
C PRO A 126 12.23 -35.14 4.14
#